data_AF-A0A453FYW2-F1
#
_entry.id   AF-A0A453FYW2-F1
#
_cell.length_a   1.000
_cell.length_b   1.000
_cell.length_c   1.000
_cell.angle_alpha   90.00
_cell.angle_beta   90.00
_cell.angle_gamma   90.00
#
_symmetry.space_group_name_H-M   'P 1'
#
loop_
_entity.id
_entity.type
_entity.pdbx_description
1 polymer ?
#
loop_
_entity_poly.entity_id
_entity_poly.type
_entity_poly.pdbx_seq_one_letter_code
_entity_poly.pdbx_strand_id
1 'polypeptide(L)'
;EDAPERPAHVKYELRDSPGIFPVVIYGFQHYISMLGSIILVPLVMVPAMGGSADDTAAVVSTVLLVSGLTTLLHTLFGTRLPLVQGPSFVYLAPALAIINSPEFFGLNDNGAI
;
A
#
# COMPACT_ATOMS: atom_id res chain seq x y z
N GLU A 1 42.27 -29.41 -0.39
CA GLU A 1 40.87 -29.85 -0.28
C GLU A 1 40.16 -28.82 0.58
N ASP A 2 39.49 -27.88 -0.08
CA ASP A 2 38.98 -26.65 0.54
C ASP A 2 37.50 -26.86 0.87
N ALA A 3 37.15 -26.79 2.15
CA ALA A 3 35.78 -27.02 2.61
C ALA A 3 34.92 -25.79 2.28
N PRO A 4 33.70 -25.95 1.72
CA PRO A 4 32.88 -24.80 1.38
C PRO A 4 32.39 -24.10 2.65
N GLU A 5 32.77 -22.83 2.82
CA GLU A 5 32.25 -21.97 3.87
C GLU A 5 30.73 -21.83 3.75
N ARG A 6 30.01 -22.23 4.80
CA ARG A 6 28.54 -22.15 4.86
C ARG A 6 28.13 -20.67 4.93
N PRO A 7 27.36 -20.15 3.96
CA PRO A 7 26.88 -18.78 4.02
C PRO A 7 25.94 -18.63 5.22
N ALA A 8 25.99 -17.44 5.85
CA ALA A 8 25.33 -17.07 7.10
C ALA A 8 24.00 -17.81 7.39
N HIS A 9 23.97 -18.48 8.54
CA HIS A 9 22.89 -19.29 9.09
C HIS A 9 21.54 -18.53 9.13
N VAL A 10 20.77 -18.60 8.03
CA VAL A 10 19.36 -18.21 8.00
C VAL A 10 18.58 -19.27 8.80
N LYS A 11 17.90 -18.85 9.87
CA LYS A 11 17.24 -19.75 10.83
C LYS A 11 16.03 -20.51 10.26
N TYR A 12 15.50 -20.10 9.11
CA TYR A 12 14.38 -20.73 8.41
C TYR A 12 14.66 -20.82 6.91
N GLU A 13 14.48 -21.99 6.31
CA GLU A 13 14.54 -22.16 4.85
C GLU A 13 13.22 -21.75 4.19
N LEU A 14 13.23 -21.47 2.87
CA LEU A 14 12.05 -21.02 2.10
C LEU A 14 10.84 -21.98 2.15
N ARG A 15 11.07 -23.25 2.50
CA ARG A 15 10.04 -24.30 2.62
C ARG A 15 9.78 -24.71 4.06
N ASP A 16 10.47 -24.09 5.01
CA ASP A 16 10.29 -24.37 6.42
C ASP A 16 9.02 -23.65 6.89
N SER A 17 8.13 -24.36 7.56
CA SER A 17 6.91 -23.79 8.11
C SER A 17 7.16 -23.53 9.59
N PRO A 18 7.65 -22.34 9.98
CA PRO A 18 7.69 -21.96 11.38
C PRO A 18 6.31 -22.24 11.99
N GLY A 19 6.27 -22.67 13.26
CA GLY A 19 4.99 -22.89 13.95
C GLY A 19 4.04 -21.68 13.79
N ILE A 20 2.75 -21.91 14.02
CA ILE A 20 1.70 -20.90 13.81
C ILE A 20 2.03 -19.57 14.52
N PHE A 21 2.68 -19.62 15.69
CA PHE A 21 3.07 -18.45 16.47
C PHE A 21 4.07 -17.53 15.74
N PRO A 22 5.27 -17.98 15.32
CA PRO A 22 6.18 -17.14 14.53
C PRO A 22 5.59 -16.65 13.21
N VAL A 23 4.77 -17.45 12.52
CA VAL A 23 4.09 -17.02 11.28
C VAL A 23 3.17 -15.83 11.52
N VAL A 24 2.38 -15.86 12.59
CA VAL A 24 1.48 -14.77 12.94
C VAL A 24 2.27 -13.50 13.28
N ILE A 25 3.34 -13.61 14.06
CA ILE A 25 4.17 -12.45 14.44
C ILE A 25 4.84 -11.83 13.22
N TYR A 26 5.49 -12.63 12.37
CA TYR A 26 6.16 -12.13 11.17
C TYR A 26 5.16 -11.55 10.16
N GLY A 27 3.99 -12.17 10.01
CA GLY A 27 2.91 -11.63 9.18
C GLY A 27 2.40 -10.28 9.69
N PHE A 28 2.20 -10.15 11.01
CA PHE A 28 1.79 -8.89 11.62
C PHE A 28 2.85 -7.79 11.46
N GLN A 29 4.12 -8.12 11.69
CA GLN A 29 5.24 -7.20 11.46
C GLN A 29 5.28 -6.74 9.99
N HIS A 30 5.14 -7.68 9.06
CA HIS A 30 5.14 -7.38 7.63
C HIS A 30 3.96 -6.48 7.25
N TYR A 31 2.78 -6.74 7.80
CA TYR A 31 1.59 -5.91 7.60
C TYR A 31 1.79 -4.47 8.09
N ILE A 32 2.29 -4.28 9.32
CA ILE A 32 2.56 -2.92 9.84
C ILE A 32 3.56 -2.18 8.94
N SER A 33 4.59 -2.86 8.45
CA SER A 33 5.58 -2.25 7.56
C SER A 33 4.97 -1.74 6.25
N MET A 34 3.93 -2.40 5.73
CA MET A 34 3.24 -1.97 4.51
C MET A 34 2.08 -1.01 4.78
N LEU A 35 1.49 -1.05 5.97
CA LEU A 35 0.42 -0.13 6.34
C LEU A 35 0.84 1.33 6.12
N GLY A 36 2.08 1.68 6.49
CA GLY A 36 2.63 3.02 6.31
C GLY A 36 2.65 3.48 4.85
N SER A 37 2.96 2.60 3.90
CA SER A 37 2.96 2.95 2.48
C SER A 37 1.54 3.03 1.90
N ILE A 38 0.63 2.16 2.35
CA ILE A 38 -0.77 2.12 1.91
C ILE A 38 -1.51 3.40 2.31
N ILE A 39 -1.32 3.89 3.55
CA ILE A 39 -1.99 5.11 4.04
C ILE A 39 -1.36 6.40 3.50
N LEU A 40 -0.12 6.37 3.00
CA LEU A 40 0.57 7.55 2.51
C LEU A 40 -0.12 8.15 1.28
N VAL A 41 -0.62 7.30 0.38
CA VAL A 41 -1.31 7.73 -0.84
C VAL A 41 -2.55 8.59 -0.52
N PRO A 42 -3.56 8.12 0.24
CA PRO A 42 -4.72 8.94 0.58
C PRO A 42 -4.36 10.16 1.44
N LEU A 43 -3.35 10.07 2.30
CA LEU A 43 -2.91 11.18 3.14
C LEU A 43 -2.32 12.35 2.32
N VAL A 44 -1.69 12.07 1.18
CA VAL A 44 -1.17 13.11 0.28
C VAL A 44 -2.25 13.57 -0.70
N MET A 45 -3.05 12.64 -1.22
CA MET A 45 -4.01 12.90 -2.29
C MET A 45 -5.23 13.69 -1.83
N VAL A 46 -5.82 13.34 -0.68
CA VAL A 46 -7.07 13.99 -0.21
C VAL A 46 -6.86 15.47 0.13
N PRO A 47 -5.80 15.86 0.88
CA PRO A 47 -5.54 17.29 1.12
C PRO A 47 -5.20 18.06 -0.16
N ALA A 48 -4.51 17.43 -1.12
CA ALA A 48 -4.22 18.07 -2.40
C ALA A 48 -5.50 18.39 -3.19
N MET A 49 -6.55 17.56 -3.05
CA MET A 49 -7.87 17.78 -3.66
C MET A 49 -8.74 18.78 -2.87
N GLY A 50 -8.25 19.33 -1.74
CA GLY A 50 -9.03 20.21 -0.87
C GLY A 50 -10.00 19.48 0.08
N GLY A 51 -9.84 18.18 0.28
CA GLY A 51 -10.68 17.38 1.18
C GLY A 51 -10.39 17.62 2.66
N SER A 52 -11.38 17.34 3.50
CA SER A 52 -11.29 17.47 4.96
C SER A 52 -10.59 16.28 5.64
N ALA A 53 -10.37 16.38 6.96
CA ALA A 53 -9.84 15.26 7.75
C ALA A 53 -10.80 14.05 7.75
N ASP A 54 -12.11 14.30 7.74
CA ASP A 54 -13.14 13.25 7.67
C ASP A 54 -13.10 12.54 6.31
N ASP A 55 -12.91 13.30 5.22
CA ASP A 55 -12.73 12.73 3.87
C ASP A 55 -11.45 11.88 3.80
N THR A 56 -10.37 12.34 4.43
CA THR A 56 -9.10 11.60 4.48
C THR A 56 -9.29 10.27 5.21
N ALA A 57 -9.97 10.28 6.37
CA ALA A 57 -10.26 9.07 7.12
C ALA A 57 -11.17 8.10 6.34
N ALA A 58 -12.15 8.62 5.60
CA ALA A 58 -13.01 7.81 4.74
C ALA A 58 -12.21 7.12 3.64
N VAL A 59 -11.34 7.84 2.92
CA VAL A 59 -10.52 7.28 1.84
C VAL A 59 -9.45 6.33 2.38
N VAL A 60 -8.84 6.61 3.54
CA VAL A 60 -7.94 5.66 4.20
C VAL A 60 -8.67 4.35 4.49
N SER A 61 -9.88 4.42 5.03
CA SER A 61 -10.68 3.24 5.37
C SER A 61 -11.04 2.41 4.14
N THR A 62 -11.43 3.07 3.03
CA THR A 62 -11.74 2.35 1.78
C THR A 62 -10.50 1.72 1.16
N VAL A 63 -9.36 2.41 1.16
CA VAL A 63 -8.09 1.87 0.65
C VAL A 63 -7.64 0.66 1.46
N LEU A 64 -7.76 0.70 2.79
CA LEU A 64 -7.44 -0.43 3.66
C LEU A 64 -8.38 -1.63 3.42
N LEU A 65 -9.67 -1.38 3.26
CA LEU A 65 -10.66 -2.42 2.95
C LEU A 65 -10.37 -3.06 1.59
N VAL A 66 -10.16 -2.25 0.55
CA VAL A 66 -9.88 -2.73 -0.82
C VAL A 66 -8.55 -3.48 -0.88
N SER A 67 -7.51 -2.99 -0.19
CA SER A 67 -6.23 -3.70 -0.09
C SER A 67 -6.39 -5.06 0.59
N GLY A 68 -7.12 -5.12 1.72
CA GLY A 68 -7.43 -6.39 2.38
C GLY A 68 -8.22 -7.35 1.50
N LEU A 69 -9.25 -6.86 0.81
CA LEU A 69 -10.07 -7.66 -0.10
C LEU A 69 -9.26 -8.20 -1.29
N THR A 70 -8.43 -7.37 -1.91
CA THR A 70 -7.57 -7.80 -3.04
C THR A 70 -6.53 -8.82 -2.59
N THR A 71 -5.93 -8.67 -1.41
CA THR A 71 -5.04 -9.68 -0.82
C THR A 71 -5.75 -10.98 -0.49
N LEU A 72 -6.97 -10.94 0.07
CA LEU A 72 -7.77 -12.16 0.30
C LEU A 72 -8.13 -12.85 -1.02
N LEU A 73 -8.56 -12.09 -2.03
CA LEU A 73 -8.87 -12.65 -3.35
C LEU A 73 -7.61 -13.24 -4.01
N HIS A 74 -6.45 -12.58 -3.91
CA HIS A 74 -5.19 -13.07 -4.47
C HIS A 74 -4.70 -14.35 -3.77
N THR A 75 -4.84 -14.43 -2.45
CA THR A 75 -4.42 -15.60 -1.67
C THR A 75 -5.37 -16.79 -1.82
N LEU A 76 -6.68 -16.55 -1.95
CA LEU A 76 -7.69 -17.61 -2.05
C LEU A 76 -7.92 -18.11 -3.49
N PHE A 77 -8.00 -17.20 -4.47
CA PHE A 77 -8.33 -17.51 -5.87
C PHE A 77 -7.19 -17.27 -6.85
N GLY A 78 -6.14 -16.53 -6.44
CA GLY A 78 -4.98 -16.20 -7.28
C GLY A 78 -3.85 -17.22 -7.16
N THR A 79 -2.62 -16.72 -7.11
CA THR A 79 -1.39 -17.55 -7.14
C THR A 79 -1.13 -18.31 -5.85
N ARG A 80 -2.00 -18.15 -4.83
CA ARG A 80 -1.84 -18.67 -3.45
C ARG A 80 -0.57 -18.20 -2.75
N LEU A 81 0.05 -17.13 -3.26
CA LEU A 81 1.17 -16.47 -2.60
C LEU A 81 0.64 -15.33 -1.70
N PRO A 82 1.15 -15.20 -0.46
CA PRO A 82 0.81 -14.09 0.44
C PRO A 82 1.48 -12.81 -0.06
N LEU A 83 0.91 -12.19 -1.08
CA LEU A 83 1.33 -10.90 -1.63
C LEU A 83 0.32 -9.83 -1.20
N VAL A 84 0.80 -8.84 -0.43
CA VAL A 84 -0.02 -7.70 -0.04
C VAL A 84 -0.04 -6.70 -1.19
N GLN A 85 -1.24 -6.41 -1.69
CA GLN A 85 -1.44 -5.54 -2.84
C GLN A 85 -1.94 -4.18 -2.34
N GLY A 86 -1.13 -3.14 -2.54
CA GLY A 86 -1.42 -1.77 -2.13
C GLY A 86 -1.52 -0.81 -3.32
N PRO A 87 -1.91 0.45 -3.08
CA PRO A 87 -1.90 1.50 -4.10
C PRO A 87 -0.47 1.76 -4.59
N SER A 88 -0.29 1.95 -5.89
CA SER A 88 1.02 2.20 -6.51
C SER A 88 1.38 3.69 -6.48
N PHE A 89 2.57 4.02 -5.95
CA PHE A 89 3.10 5.38 -5.90
C PHE A 89 3.31 6.01 -7.29
N VAL A 90 3.41 5.19 -8.34
CA VAL A 90 3.58 5.68 -9.72
C VAL A 90 2.39 6.55 -10.15
N TYR A 91 1.19 6.32 -9.59
CA TYR A 91 0.01 7.12 -9.89
C TYR A 91 -0.05 8.46 -9.17
N LEU A 92 0.77 8.66 -8.12
CA LEU A 92 0.70 9.86 -7.29
C LEU A 92 1.13 11.11 -8.06
N ALA A 93 2.25 11.02 -8.79
CA ALA A 93 2.75 12.14 -9.59
C ALA A 93 1.76 12.64 -10.65
N PRO A 94 1.21 11.80 -11.56
CA PRO A 94 0.23 12.25 -12.54
C PRO A 94 -1.09 12.72 -11.89
N ALA A 95 -1.55 12.09 -10.81
CA ALA A 95 -2.75 12.53 -10.11
C ALA A 95 -2.60 13.93 -9.51
N LEU A 96 -1.47 14.19 -8.84
CA LEU A 96 -1.15 15.51 -8.29
C LEU A 96 -0.99 16.57 -9.39
N ALA A 97 -0.42 16.21 -10.54
CA ALA A 97 -0.30 17.11 -11.68
C ALA A 97 -1.67 17.54 -12.21
N ILE A 98 -2.63 16.62 -12.30
CA ILE A 98 -4.01 16.92 -12.71
C ILE A 98 -4.68 17.83 -11.68
N ILE A 99 -4.58 17.49 -10.39
CA ILE A 99 -5.18 18.26 -9.29
C ILE A 99 -4.68 19.70 -9.27
N ASN A 100 -3.39 19.93 -9.56
CA ASN A 100 -2.77 21.25 -9.53
C ASN A 100 -2.77 21.96 -10.90
N SER A 101 -3.44 21.41 -11.93
CA SER A 101 -3.39 21.98 -13.27
C SER A 101 -4.19 23.30 -13.37
N PRO A 102 -3.58 24.40 -13.87
CA PRO A 102 -4.22 25.73 -13.93
C PRO A 102 -5.44 25.81 -14.84
N GLU A 103 -5.53 24.91 -15.83
CA GLU A 103 -6.59 24.84 -16.83
C GLU A 103 -7.98 24.59 -16.20
N PHE A 104 -8.03 23.92 -15.03
CA PHE A 104 -9.28 23.69 -14.30
C PHE A 104 -9.61 24.79 -13.28
N PHE A 105 -8.59 25.47 -12.73
CA PHE A 105 -8.81 26.64 -11.85
C PHE A 105 -9.29 27.87 -12.64
N GLY A 106 -8.78 28.08 -13.86
CA GLY A 106 -9.17 29.22 -14.71
C GLY A 106 -10.60 29.18 -15.27
N LEU A 107 -11.31 28.06 -15.17
CA LEU A 107 -12.73 27.97 -15.58
C LEU A 107 -13.69 28.44 -14.50
N ASN A 108 -13.28 28.43 -13.22
CA ASN A 108 -14.15 28.82 -12.11
C ASN A 108 -14.18 30.35 -11.88
N ASP A 109 -13.12 31.06 -12.31
CA ASP A 109 -13.01 32.52 -12.13
C ASP A 109 -13.68 33.33 -13.26
N ASN A 110 -14.05 32.70 -14.39
CA ASN A 110 -14.65 33.38 -15.55
C ASN A 110 -16.19 33.30 -15.59
N GLY A 111 -16.84 32.73 -14.56
CA GLY A 111 -18.31 32.57 -14.47
C GLY A 111 -19.02 33.58 -13.57
N ALA A 112 -18.30 34.52 -12.96
CA ALA A 112 -18.86 35.57 -12.12
C ALA A 112 -18.60 36.95 -12.74
N ILE A 113 -19.32 37.26 -13.82
CA ILE A 113 -19.56 38.62 -14.29
C ILE A 113 -21.07 38.83 -14.39
#